data_AF-A0A9C8P402-F1
#
_entry.id   AF-A0A9C8P402-F1
#
_cell.length_a   1.000
_cell.length_b   1.000
_cell.length_c   1.000
_cell.angle_alpha   90.00
_cell.angle_beta   90.00
_cell.angle_gamma   90.00
#
_symmetry.space_group_name_H-M   'P 1'
#
loop_
_entity.id
_entity.type
_entity.pdbx_description
1 polymer ?
#
loop_
_entity_poly.entity_id
_entity_poly.type
_entity_poly.pdbx_seq_one_letter_code
_entity_poly.pdbx_strand_id
1 'polypeptide(L)'
;MREHQDGFTLVELMVAMAIGTVIILGAGQLFLTTFQTFQNVDKISRKQESLIFAVSTLVEEGRKGNIGNYAIRSDERSSNSGTRYYCVLQDIAQNQPIVDLAQVDGAGDCPVLTVANNNDALSTLTMTVGDCREGDNSNCDEITFSVTDRSKVVSAPGLTP
;
A
#
# COMPACT_ATOMS: atom_id res chain seq x y z
N MET A 1 -0.11 4.83 71.24
CA MET A 1 -0.13 5.92 70.24
C MET A 1 -1.45 5.82 69.51
N ARG A 2 -2.30 6.85 69.60
CA ARG A 2 -3.61 6.90 68.92
C ARG A 2 -3.42 7.79 67.70
N GLU A 3 -3.45 7.18 66.51
CA GLU A 3 -3.45 7.89 65.24
C GLU A 3 -4.79 8.62 65.10
N HIS A 4 -4.76 9.94 64.93
CA HIS A 4 -5.95 10.72 64.58
C HIS A 4 -6.29 10.42 63.12
N GLN A 5 -7.47 9.85 62.90
CA GLN A 5 -8.04 9.70 61.56
C GLN A 5 -8.59 11.06 61.14
N ASP A 6 -7.78 11.88 60.47
CA ASP A 6 -8.27 13.08 59.79
C ASP A 6 -9.14 12.66 58.60
N GLY A 7 -10.41 13.10 58.61
CA GLY A 7 -11.37 12.84 57.55
C GLY A 7 -11.17 13.79 56.36
N PHE A 8 -11.38 13.28 55.15
CA PHE A 8 -11.31 14.08 53.92
C PHE A 8 -12.32 15.22 53.92
N THR A 9 -11.88 16.41 53.49
CA THR A 9 -12.79 17.55 53.33
C THR A 9 -13.62 17.40 52.05
N LEU A 10 -14.84 17.96 52.03
CA LEU A 10 -15.76 17.86 50.89
C LEU A 10 -15.15 18.44 49.60
N VAL A 11 -14.36 19.50 49.72
CA VAL A 11 -13.65 20.14 48.61
C VAL A 11 -12.56 19.24 48.04
N GLU A 12 -11.85 18.51 48.90
CA GLU A 12 -10.76 17.61 48.49
C GLU A 12 -11.29 16.40 47.69
N LEU A 13 -12.47 15.89 48.06
CA LEU A 13 -13.16 14.85 47.29
C LEU A 13 -13.63 15.37 45.92
N MET A 14 -14.13 16.61 45.83
CA MET A 14 -14.51 17.22 44.56
C MET A 14 -13.31 17.39 43.63
N VAL A 15 -12.17 17.84 44.16
CA VAL A 15 -10.92 17.99 43.40
C VAL A 15 -10.42 16.62 42.92
N ALA A 16 -10.47 15.59 43.76
CA ALA A 16 -10.08 14.23 43.38
C ALA A 16 -10.93 13.67 42.22
N MET A 17 -12.25 13.85 42.25
CA MET A 17 -13.13 13.45 41.16
C MET A 17 -12.89 14.27 39.88
N ALA A 18 -12.68 15.58 40.00
CA ALA A 18 -12.42 16.44 38.86
C ALA A 18 -11.12 16.03 38.15
N ILE A 19 -10.04 15.83 38.90
CA ILE A 19 -8.74 15.37 38.38
C ILE A 19 -8.89 13.97 37.75
N GLY A 20 -9.58 13.04 38.43
CA GLY A 20 -9.83 11.70 37.89
C GLY A 20 -10.56 11.72 36.55
N THR A 21 -11.58 12.58 36.41
CA THR A 21 -12.37 12.69 35.18
C THR A 21 -11.54 13.26 34.03
N VAL A 22 -10.71 14.28 34.30
CA VAL A 22 -9.81 14.88 33.29
C VAL A 22 -8.79 13.85 32.79
N ILE A 23 -8.21 13.04 33.68
CA ILE A 23 -7.26 12.00 33.32
C ILE A 23 -7.91 10.91 32.46
N ILE A 24 -9.11 10.44 32.83
CA ILE A 24 -9.83 9.41 32.06
C ILE A 24 -10.17 9.92 30.66
N LEU A 25 -10.62 11.18 30.53
CA LEU A 25 -10.90 11.78 29.22
C LEU A 25 -9.64 11.91 28.36
N GLY A 26 -8.52 12.37 28.95
CA GLY A 26 -7.24 12.46 28.25
C GLY A 26 -6.70 11.10 27.80
N ALA A 27 -6.73 10.10 28.69
CA ALA A 27 -6.32 8.74 28.38
C ALA A 27 -7.25 8.07 27.35
N GLY A 28 -8.55 8.36 27.39
CA GLY A 28 -9.53 7.87 26.42
C GLY A 28 -9.22 8.32 24.99
N GLN A 29 -8.79 9.58 24.81
CA GLN A 29 -8.36 10.06 23.49
C GLN A 29 -7.16 9.28 22.97
N LEU A 30 -6.11 9.12 23.79
CA LEU A 30 -4.91 8.37 23.42
C LEU A 30 -5.23 6.90 23.08
N PHE A 31 -6.13 6.29 23.84
CA PHE A 31 -6.59 4.93 23.59
C PHE A 31 -7.33 4.80 22.25
N LEU A 32 -8.27 5.71 21.96
CA LEU A 32 -9.00 5.73 20.69
C LEU A 32 -8.06 5.95 19.49
N THR A 33 -7.10 6.87 19.60
CA THR A 33 -6.09 7.11 18.55
C THR A 33 -5.26 5.85 18.29
N THR A 34 -4.86 5.14 19.35
CA THR A 34 -4.09 3.89 19.25
C THR A 34 -4.89 2.79 18.52
N PHE A 35 -6.19 2.64 18.81
CA PHE A 35 -7.06 1.69 18.11
C PHE A 35 -7.23 2.01 16.61
N GLN A 36 -7.31 3.29 16.27
CA GLN A 36 -7.37 3.73 14.87
C GLN A 36 -6.06 3.45 14.13
N THR A 37 -4.91 3.61 14.80
CA THR A 37 -3.59 3.28 14.23
C THR A 37 -3.47 1.80 13.86
N PHE A 38 -3.96 0.87 14.69
CA PHE A 38 -3.90 -0.56 14.38
C PHE A 38 -4.71 -0.95 13.14
N GLN A 39 -5.91 -0.41 12.95
CA GLN A 39 -6.71 -0.68 11.74
C GLN A 39 -6.07 -0.12 10.46
N ASN A 40 -5.31 0.98 10.58
CA ASN A 40 -4.56 1.53 9.45
C ASN A 40 -3.34 0.67 9.10
N VAL A 41 -2.67 0.06 10.10
CA VAL A 41 -1.50 -0.81 9.86
C VAL A 41 -1.88 -2.10 9.12
N ASP A 42 -3.03 -2.71 9.41
CA ASP A 42 -3.47 -3.95 8.74
C ASP A 42 -3.82 -3.75 7.24
N LYS A 43 -4.37 -2.58 6.89
CA LYS A 43 -4.65 -2.23 5.48
C LYS A 43 -3.38 -1.93 4.70
N ILE A 44 -2.35 -1.41 5.36
CA ILE A 44 -1.03 -1.19 4.78
C ILE A 44 -0.31 -2.53 4.55
N SER A 45 -0.42 -3.47 5.50
CA SER A 45 0.28 -4.76 5.46
C SER A 45 -0.03 -5.60 4.20
N ARG A 46 -1.32 -5.76 3.87
CA ARG A 46 -1.72 -6.54 2.68
C ARG A 46 -1.28 -5.92 1.36
N LYS A 47 -1.27 -4.59 1.26
CA LYS A 47 -0.78 -3.88 0.06
C LYS A 47 0.73 -4.05 -0.10
N GLN A 48 1.47 -3.95 1.00
CA GLN A 48 2.92 -4.16 1.01
C GLN A 48 3.28 -5.59 0.61
N GLU A 49 2.52 -6.59 1.05
CA GLU A 49 2.75 -7.99 0.67
C GLU A 49 2.60 -8.20 -0.84
N SER A 50 1.46 -7.77 -1.42
CA SER A 50 1.24 -7.88 -2.87
C SER A 50 2.30 -7.15 -3.69
N LEU A 51 2.69 -5.94 -3.26
CA LEU A 51 3.73 -5.16 -3.91
C LEU A 51 5.09 -5.85 -3.87
N ILE A 52 5.54 -6.23 -2.67
CA ILE A 52 6.87 -6.83 -2.47
C ILE A 52 6.98 -8.10 -3.31
N PHE A 53 5.93 -8.92 -3.32
CA PHE A 53 5.86 -10.13 -4.12
C PHE A 53 5.88 -9.84 -5.64
N ALA A 54 5.13 -8.84 -6.11
CA ALA A 54 5.12 -8.44 -7.52
C ALA A 54 6.51 -7.96 -7.97
N VAL A 55 7.14 -7.08 -7.18
CA VAL A 55 8.46 -6.53 -7.48
C VAL A 55 9.54 -7.62 -7.42
N SER A 56 9.53 -8.50 -6.41
CA SER A 56 10.52 -9.59 -6.33
C SER A 56 10.43 -10.52 -7.53
N THR A 57 9.21 -10.85 -7.95
CA THR A 57 8.95 -11.68 -9.14
C THR A 57 9.48 -10.99 -10.39
N LEU A 58 9.13 -9.72 -10.61
CA LEU A 58 9.58 -8.98 -11.80
C LEU A 58 11.09 -8.76 -11.82
N VAL A 59 11.74 -8.52 -10.68
CA VAL A 59 13.20 -8.36 -10.60
C VAL A 59 13.92 -9.68 -10.89
N GLU A 60 13.44 -10.80 -10.32
CA GLU A 60 13.99 -12.12 -10.60
C GLU A 60 13.90 -12.45 -12.09
N GLU A 61 12.74 -12.21 -12.68
CA GLU A 61 12.47 -12.50 -14.09
C GLU A 61 13.18 -11.53 -15.02
N GLY A 62 13.40 -10.30 -14.56
CA GLY A 62 14.24 -9.32 -15.25
C GLY A 62 15.69 -9.76 -15.33
N ARG A 63 16.22 -10.36 -14.26
CA ARG A 63 17.55 -10.96 -14.29
C ARG A 63 17.64 -12.18 -15.21
N LYS A 64 16.53 -12.89 -15.45
CA LYS A 64 16.45 -14.00 -16.40
C LYS A 64 16.22 -13.52 -17.86
N GLY A 65 15.95 -12.23 -18.07
CA GLY A 65 15.60 -11.67 -19.38
C GLY A 65 14.16 -11.92 -19.82
N ASN A 66 13.28 -12.35 -18.90
CA ASN A 66 11.91 -12.78 -19.19
C ASN A 66 10.84 -11.78 -18.73
N ILE A 67 11.22 -10.54 -18.40
CA ILE A 67 10.26 -9.50 -17.97
C ILE A 67 9.14 -9.27 -18.99
N GLY A 68 9.42 -9.46 -20.29
CA GLY A 68 8.43 -9.30 -21.36
C GLY A 68 7.27 -10.31 -21.32
N ASN A 69 7.40 -11.37 -20.52
CA ASN A 69 6.34 -12.37 -20.30
C ASN A 69 5.34 -11.95 -19.23
N TYR A 70 5.54 -10.80 -18.59
CA TYR A 70 4.64 -10.32 -17.54
C TYR A 70 3.86 -9.12 -18.05
N ALA A 71 2.56 -9.10 -17.75
CA ALA A 71 1.66 -8.00 -18.06
C ALA A 71 0.72 -7.75 -16.87
N ILE A 72 0.31 -6.49 -16.69
CA ILE A 72 -0.82 -6.16 -15.84
C ILE A 72 -2.07 -6.28 -16.70
N ARG A 73 -3.03 -7.07 -16.24
CA ARG A 73 -4.33 -7.26 -16.88
C ARG A 73 -5.43 -6.88 -15.91
N SER A 74 -6.54 -6.39 -16.44
CA SER A 74 -7.77 -6.24 -15.68
C SER A 74 -8.46 -7.61 -15.59
N ASP A 75 -8.77 -8.04 -14.37
CA ASP A 75 -9.63 -9.19 -14.08
C ASP A 75 -11.00 -8.70 -13.62
N GLU A 76 -12.03 -9.06 -14.39
CA GLU A 76 -13.41 -8.67 -14.11
C GLU A 76 -14.07 -9.72 -13.21
N ARG A 77 -14.47 -9.30 -12.00
CA ARG A 77 -15.13 -10.17 -11.03
C ARG A 77 -16.54 -9.67 -10.79
N SER A 78 -17.51 -10.36 -11.39
CA SER A 78 -18.93 -10.09 -11.17
C SER A 78 -19.37 -10.61 -9.81
N SER A 79 -20.06 -9.75 -9.04
CA SER A 79 -20.63 -10.08 -7.73
C SER A 79 -22.09 -9.62 -7.67
N ASN A 80 -22.87 -10.16 -6.71
CA ASN A 80 -24.25 -9.72 -6.49
C ASN A 80 -24.38 -8.21 -6.19
N SER A 81 -23.29 -7.59 -5.74
CA SER A 81 -23.21 -6.16 -5.43
C SER A 81 -22.71 -5.29 -6.60
N GLY A 82 -22.49 -5.88 -7.78
CA GLY A 82 -21.95 -5.21 -8.96
C GLY A 82 -20.65 -5.83 -9.47
N THR A 83 -20.13 -5.29 -10.57
CA THR A 83 -18.86 -5.70 -11.18
C THR A 83 -17.70 -4.98 -10.51
N ARG A 84 -16.63 -5.73 -10.18
CA ARG A 84 -15.38 -5.19 -9.65
C ARG A 84 -14.24 -5.51 -10.59
N TYR A 85 -13.36 -4.54 -10.83
CA TYR A 85 -12.18 -4.72 -11.65
C TYR A 85 -10.94 -4.77 -10.76
N TYR A 86 -10.10 -5.78 -10.98
CA TYR A 86 -8.83 -5.93 -10.30
C TYR A 86 -7.69 -5.86 -11.30
N CYS A 87 -6.65 -5.09 -11.00
CA CYS A 87 -5.42 -5.10 -11.76
C CYS A 87 -4.53 -6.21 -11.22
N VAL A 88 -4.30 -7.23 -12.05
CA VAL A 88 -3.54 -8.42 -11.66
C VAL A 88 -2.24 -8.47 -12.44
N LEU A 89 -1.15 -8.83 -11.76
CA LEU A 89 0.07 -9.22 -12.44
C LEU A 89 -0.12 -10.64 -12.98
N GLN A 90 0.07 -10.82 -14.28
CA GLN A 90 -0.11 -12.09 -14.95
C GLN A 90 1.15 -12.47 -15.75
N ASP A 91 1.54 -13.74 -15.66
CA ASP A 91 2.44 -14.37 -16.62
C ASP A 91 1.64 -14.67 -17.90
N ILE A 92 1.91 -13.93 -18.97
CA ILE A 92 1.23 -14.08 -20.26
C ILE A 92 1.77 -15.26 -21.08
N ALA A 93 2.98 -15.75 -20.77
CA ALA A 93 3.53 -16.93 -21.43
C ALA A 93 2.81 -18.19 -20.95
N GLN A 94 2.43 -18.23 -19.67
CA GLN A 94 1.69 -19.35 -19.06
C GLN A 94 0.21 -19.07 -18.82
N ASN A 95 -0.26 -17.86 -19.16
CA ASN A 95 -1.62 -17.38 -18.91
C ASN A 95 -2.05 -17.53 -17.44
N GLN A 96 -1.15 -17.26 -16.50
CA GLN A 96 -1.37 -17.50 -15.07
C GLN A 96 -1.38 -16.19 -14.26
N PRO A 97 -2.44 -15.89 -13.50
CA PRO A 97 -2.45 -14.76 -12.58
C PRO A 97 -1.56 -15.07 -11.37
N ILE A 98 -0.74 -14.08 -10.99
CA ILE A 98 0.29 -14.21 -9.96
C ILE A 98 -0.16 -13.52 -8.69
N VAL A 99 -0.60 -12.26 -8.81
CA VAL A 99 -0.99 -11.44 -7.65
C VAL A 99 -1.95 -10.32 -8.06
N ASP A 100 -2.92 -10.06 -7.18
CA ASP A 100 -3.80 -8.90 -7.27
C ASP A 100 -3.07 -7.67 -6.71
N LEU A 101 -2.94 -6.62 -7.53
CA LEU A 101 -2.24 -5.39 -7.20
C LEU A 101 -3.21 -4.32 -6.71
N ALA A 102 -4.22 -4.02 -7.53
CA ALA A 102 -5.14 -2.91 -7.28
C ALA A 102 -6.59 -3.28 -7.59
N GLN A 103 -7.53 -2.58 -6.98
CA GLN A 103 -8.93 -2.55 -7.36
C GLN A 103 -9.25 -1.21 -8.02
N VAL A 104 -9.96 -1.22 -9.15
CA VAL A 104 -10.31 -0.04 -9.95
C VAL A 104 -11.78 -0.08 -10.36
N ASP A 105 -12.33 1.04 -10.85
CA ASP A 105 -13.73 1.15 -11.25
C ASP A 105 -14.01 0.67 -12.68
N GLY A 106 -12.99 0.67 -13.55
CA GLY A 106 -13.10 0.20 -14.92
C GLY A 106 -11.89 -0.62 -15.39
N ALA A 107 -12.11 -1.49 -16.38
CA ALA A 107 -11.04 -2.27 -17.01
C ALA A 107 -9.93 -1.41 -17.64
N GLY A 108 -10.25 -0.18 -18.06
CA GLY A 108 -9.30 0.77 -18.65
C GLY A 108 -8.42 1.52 -17.64
N ASP A 109 -8.74 1.42 -16.35
CA ASP A 109 -8.02 2.15 -15.29
C ASP A 109 -6.79 1.37 -14.80
N CYS A 110 -6.63 0.11 -15.24
CA CYS A 110 -5.43 -0.66 -14.95
C CYS A 110 -4.25 -0.14 -15.77
N PRO A 111 -3.11 0.22 -15.14
CA PRO A 111 -1.95 0.67 -15.86
C PRO A 111 -1.41 -0.48 -16.72
N VAL A 112 -1.09 -0.18 -17.98
CA VAL A 112 -0.39 -1.13 -18.84
C VAL A 112 1.08 -1.13 -18.43
N LEU A 113 1.68 -2.32 -18.30
CA LEU A 113 3.13 -2.44 -18.17
C LEU A 113 3.78 -1.90 -19.43
N THR A 114 4.13 -0.62 -19.38
CA THR A 114 4.72 0.11 -20.50
C THR A 114 6.22 0.04 -20.33
N VAL A 115 6.84 -0.97 -20.95
CA VAL A 115 8.30 -1.03 -21.06
C VAL A 115 8.76 0.13 -21.95
N ALA A 116 9.04 1.28 -21.32
CA ALA A 116 9.51 2.47 -22.01
C ALA A 116 10.98 2.28 -22.42
N ASN A 117 11.20 1.61 -23.55
CA ASN A 117 12.49 1.42 -24.18
C ASN A 117 13.05 2.77 -24.64
N ASN A 118 13.57 3.58 -23.72
CA ASN A 118 14.23 4.81 -24.11
C ASN A 118 15.64 4.54 -24.67
N ASN A 119 16.25 3.37 -24.42
CA ASN A 119 17.56 2.95 -24.95
C ASN A 119 17.83 1.43 -24.82
N ASP A 120 16.88 0.53 -25.10
CA ASP A 120 17.00 -0.96 -25.01
C ASP A 120 17.47 -1.57 -23.67
N ALA A 121 17.90 -0.74 -22.71
CA ALA A 121 18.57 -1.13 -21.48
C ALA A 121 17.78 -0.72 -20.24
N LEU A 122 16.85 0.23 -20.34
CA LEU A 122 16.08 0.75 -19.21
C LEU A 122 14.59 0.61 -19.49
N SER A 123 13.92 -0.18 -18.66
CA SER A 123 12.48 -0.47 -18.71
C SER A 123 11.82 0.15 -17.48
N THR A 124 11.13 1.27 -17.65
CA THR A 124 10.30 1.84 -16.58
C THR A 124 8.99 1.06 -16.49
N LEU A 125 8.55 0.70 -15.29
CA LEU A 125 7.29 0.05 -15.00
C LEU A 125 6.54 0.90 -13.99
N THR A 126 5.30 1.26 -14.32
CA THR A 126 4.37 1.93 -13.40
C THR A 126 3.25 0.96 -13.05
N MET A 127 2.96 0.82 -11.76
CA MET A 127 1.88 0.02 -11.24
C MET A 127 1.17 0.74 -10.11
N THR A 128 -0.12 0.47 -9.95
CA THR A 128 -0.92 0.93 -8.82
C THR A 128 -1.17 -0.23 -7.87
N VAL A 129 -1.21 0.03 -6.56
CA VAL A 129 -1.46 -0.97 -5.53
C VAL A 129 -2.49 -0.46 -4.52
N GLY A 130 -3.47 -1.30 -4.19
CA GLY A 130 -4.51 -1.00 -3.20
C GLY A 130 -5.90 -0.72 -3.78
N ASP A 131 -6.68 0.15 -3.15
CA ASP A 131 -8.02 0.54 -3.64
C ASP A 131 -7.87 1.86 -4.39
N CYS A 132 -7.97 1.80 -5.72
CA CYS A 132 -7.78 2.89 -6.65
C CYS A 132 -9.10 3.33 -7.30
N ARG A 133 -10.22 3.02 -6.63
CA ARG A 133 -11.54 3.51 -7.03
C ARG A 133 -11.70 5.01 -6.75
N GLU A 134 -12.45 5.67 -7.60
CA GLU A 134 -12.78 7.09 -7.54
C GLU A 134 -13.43 7.39 -6.18
N GLY A 135 -12.75 8.21 -5.37
CA GLY A 135 -13.18 8.57 -4.02
C GLY A 135 -12.48 7.84 -2.88
N ASP A 136 -11.59 6.87 -3.15
CA ASP A 136 -10.72 6.23 -2.14
C ASP A 136 -9.22 6.34 -2.49
N ASN A 137 -8.79 7.47 -3.06
CA ASN A 137 -7.38 7.73 -3.40
C ASN A 137 -6.42 7.66 -2.20
N SER A 138 -6.93 7.71 -0.96
CA SER A 138 -6.12 7.50 0.25
C SER A 138 -5.54 6.10 0.36
N ASN A 139 -6.10 5.16 -0.40
CA ASN A 139 -5.73 3.75 -0.41
C ASN A 139 -5.07 3.30 -1.70
N CYS A 140 -4.81 4.20 -2.64
CA CYS A 140 -4.15 3.92 -3.91
C CYS A 140 -2.72 4.46 -3.89
N ASP A 141 -1.75 3.56 -3.95
CA ASP A 141 -0.34 3.92 -4.10
C ASP A 141 0.10 3.68 -5.54
N GLU A 142 0.70 4.68 -6.17
CA GLU A 142 1.34 4.55 -7.49
C GLU A 142 2.85 4.36 -7.31
N ILE A 143 3.39 3.31 -7.90
CA ILE A 143 4.78 2.93 -7.76
C ILE A 143 5.40 2.76 -9.14
N THR A 144 6.44 3.55 -9.38
CA THR A 144 7.24 3.50 -10.59
C THR A 144 8.63 2.93 -10.26
N PHE A 145 9.05 1.90 -10.97
CA PHE A 145 10.41 1.37 -10.88
C PHE A 145 11.03 1.25 -12.26
N SER A 146 12.36 1.33 -12.32
CA SER A 146 13.10 1.19 -13.56
C SER A 146 13.99 -0.04 -13.47
N VAL A 147 13.79 -0.99 -14.38
CA VAL A 147 14.62 -2.19 -14.48
C VAL A 147 15.66 -1.97 -15.57
N THR A 148 16.93 -2.17 -15.23
CA THR A 148 18.02 -2.09 -16.20
C THR A 148 18.46 -3.49 -16.62
N ASP A 149 18.42 -3.79 -17.93
CA ASP A 149 19.01 -5.01 -18.46
C ASP A 149 20.54 -4.89 -18.47
N ARG A 150 21.24 -5.80 -17.78
CA ARG A 150 22.71 -5.77 -17.69
C ARG A 150 23.41 -6.17 -18.99
N SER A 151 22.69 -6.72 -19.96
CA SER A 151 23.23 -7.10 -21.28
C SER A 151 23.29 -5.93 -22.28
N LYS A 152 22.70 -4.78 -21.93
CA LYS A 152 22.64 -3.59 -22.79
C LYS A 152 23.26 -2.38 -22.05
N VAL A 153 24.22 -1.71 -22.70
CA VAL A 153 24.90 -0.54 -22.14
C VAL A 153 23.95 0.67 -22.21
N VAL A 154 23.69 1.34 -21.09
CA VAL A 154 23.09 2.68 -21.07
C VAL A 154 24.14 3.66 -21.61
N SER A 155 24.05 3.99 -22.89
CA SER A 155 24.82 5.09 -23.46
C SER A 155 24.18 6.40 -23.02
N ALA A 156 24.90 7.18 -22.22
CA ALA A 156 24.49 8.52 -21.82
C ALA A 156 24.27 9.41 -23.08
N PRO A 157 23.22 10.25 -23.12
CA PRO A 157 23.03 11.17 -24.24
C PRO A 157 24.20 12.15 -24.29
N GLY A 158 24.78 12.27 -25.48
CA GLY A 158 26.09 12.83 -25.78
C GLY A 158 26.43 14.16 -25.10
N LEU A 159 27.61 14.17 -24.47
CA LEU A 159 28.44 15.37 -24.42
C LEU A 159 29.27 15.36 -25.72
N THR A 160 28.91 16.17 -26.70
CA THR A 160 29.74 16.39 -27.89
C THR A 160 31.03 17.14 -27.51
N PRO A 161 32.17 16.84 -28.15
CA PRO A 161 33.45 17.52 -27.89
C PRO A 161 33.45 19.00 -28.28
#